data_AF-A0A359AY89-F1
#
_entry.id   AF-A0A359AY89-F1
#
_cell.length_a   1.000
_cell.length_b   1.000
_cell.length_c   1.000
_cell.angle_alpha   90.00
_cell.angle_beta   90.00
_cell.angle_gamma   90.00
#
_symmetry.space_group_name_H-M   'P 1'
#
loop_
_entity.id
_entity.type
_entity.pdbx_description
1 polymer ?
#
loop_
_entity_poly.entity_id
_entity_poly.type
_entity_poly.pdbx_seq_one_letter_code
_entity_poly.pdbx_strand_id
1 'polypeptide(L)'
;MDVFTHLLYEHKKGLRNMALYTFEVSKKEAIEKKLTKMQVDYMFMPVTDRKINVFFGAKACVDVIRTIGQKRLCDYTCEEDFILGIMLGYDRLKQCERYIEGLAKRAEKRKRLPSAPQNIYNRPVDPVIYKLSPA
;
A
#
# COMPACT_ATOMS: atom_id res chain seq x y z
N MET A 1 -6.97 -26.58 10.50
CA MET A 1 -6.78 -25.89 9.20
C MET A 1 -6.09 -24.57 9.49
N ASP A 2 -4.90 -24.34 8.90
CA ASP A 2 -4.19 -23.06 9.03
C ASP A 2 -4.88 -21.98 8.15
N VAL A 3 -4.99 -20.75 8.67
CA VAL A 3 -5.71 -19.63 8.02
C VAL A 3 -5.16 -19.37 6.62
N PHE A 4 -3.84 -19.43 6.44
CA PHE A 4 -3.21 -19.27 5.14
C PHE A 4 -3.69 -20.31 4.11
N THR A 5 -3.79 -21.57 4.54
CA THR A 5 -4.22 -22.66 3.66
C THR A 5 -5.69 -22.51 3.28
N HIS A 6 -6.52 -22.00 4.19
CA HIS A 6 -7.91 -21.70 3.90
C HIS A 6 -8.06 -20.58 2.87
N LEU A 7 -7.37 -19.46 3.04
CA LEU A 7 -7.38 -18.34 2.08
C LEU A 7 -6.90 -18.78 0.68
N LEU A 8 -5.90 -19.65 0.63
CA LEU A 8 -5.38 -20.20 -0.61
C LEU A 8 -6.38 -21.13 -1.31
N TYR A 9 -7.17 -21.87 -0.54
CA TYR A 9 -8.26 -22.69 -1.07
C TYR A 9 -9.40 -21.82 -1.61
N GLU A 10 -9.81 -20.79 -0.89
CA GLU A 10 -10.87 -19.86 -1.34
C GLU A 10 -10.49 -19.17 -2.65
N HIS A 11 -9.23 -18.71 -2.76
CA HIS A 11 -8.71 -18.14 -3.99
C HIS A 11 -8.80 -19.16 -5.15
N LYS A 12 -8.36 -20.41 -4.92
CA LYS A 12 -8.46 -21.47 -5.93
C LYS A 12 -9.88 -21.81 -6.36
N LYS A 13 -10.87 -21.59 -5.50
CA LYS A 13 -12.30 -21.76 -5.81
C LYS A 13 -12.92 -20.53 -6.49
N GLY A 14 -12.16 -19.46 -6.68
CA GLY A 14 -12.64 -18.23 -7.31
C GLY A 14 -13.53 -17.38 -6.40
N LEU A 15 -13.51 -17.61 -5.08
CA LEU A 15 -14.30 -16.82 -4.13
C LEU A 15 -13.77 -15.39 -3.98
N ARG A 16 -12.45 -15.20 -4.21
CA ARG A 16 -11.78 -13.91 -4.17
C ARG A 16 -10.60 -13.89 -5.16
N ASN A 17 -10.38 -12.73 -5.78
CA ASN A 17 -9.30 -12.55 -6.75
C ASN A 17 -7.92 -12.47 -6.08
N MET A 18 -7.87 -11.94 -4.86
CA MET A 18 -6.65 -11.80 -4.07
C MET A 18 -6.94 -11.98 -2.57
N ALA A 19 -5.94 -12.44 -1.81
CA ALA A 19 -5.96 -12.50 -0.37
C ALA A 19 -4.76 -11.78 0.24
N LEU A 20 -4.93 -11.28 1.46
CA LEU A 20 -3.89 -10.71 2.31
C LEU A 20 -3.74 -11.58 3.54
N TYR A 21 -2.50 -11.98 3.84
CA TYR A 21 -2.18 -12.73 5.05
C TYR A 21 -0.96 -12.14 5.76
N THR A 22 -1.07 -11.88 7.06
CA THR A 22 0.02 -11.37 7.90
C THR A 22 0.58 -12.50 8.74
N PHE A 23 1.91 -12.65 8.75
CA PHE A 23 2.58 -13.74 9.46
C PHE A 23 3.99 -13.34 9.91
N GLU A 24 4.62 -14.20 10.70
CA GLU A 24 5.98 -13.97 11.19
C GLU A 24 7.04 -14.21 10.11
N VAL A 25 8.07 -13.38 10.07
CA VAL A 25 9.13 -13.47 9.04
C VAL A 25 9.78 -14.86 8.95
N SER A 26 9.84 -15.59 10.07
CA SER A 26 10.33 -16.98 10.15
C SER A 26 9.58 -17.96 9.24
N LYS A 27 8.32 -17.67 8.89
CA LYS A 27 7.48 -18.53 8.04
C LYS A 27 7.53 -18.15 6.56
N LYS A 28 8.28 -17.09 6.18
CA LYS A 28 8.31 -16.56 4.80
C LYS A 28 8.69 -17.62 3.79
N GLU A 29 9.79 -18.33 4.03
CA GLU A 29 10.29 -19.33 3.09
C GLU A 29 9.29 -20.47 2.85
N ALA A 30 8.64 -20.94 3.91
CA ALA A 30 7.62 -21.99 3.82
C ALA A 30 6.38 -21.54 3.01
N ILE A 31 5.93 -20.29 3.23
CA ILE A 31 4.80 -19.70 2.51
C ILE A 31 5.15 -19.48 1.03
N GLU A 32 6.33 -18.90 0.76
CA GLU A 32 6.86 -18.67 -0.58
C GLU A 32 6.94 -19.98 -1.37
N LYS A 33 7.54 -21.03 -0.80
CA LYS A 33 7.62 -22.35 -1.42
C LYS A 33 6.25 -22.92 -1.76
N LYS A 34 5.24 -22.71 -0.91
CA LYS A 34 3.88 -23.19 -1.14
C LYS A 34 3.17 -22.42 -2.25
N LEU A 35 3.30 -21.09 -2.29
CA LEU A 35 2.72 -20.25 -3.34
C LEU A 35 3.34 -20.57 -4.71
N THR A 36 4.67 -20.67 -4.77
CA THR A 36 5.39 -21.04 -5.99
C THR A 36 5.02 -22.43 -6.49
N LYS A 37 4.96 -23.44 -5.60
CA LYS A 37 4.50 -24.79 -5.96
C LYS A 37 3.08 -24.80 -6.53
N MET A 38 2.23 -23.90 -6.04
CA MET A 38 0.83 -23.79 -6.46
C MET A 38 0.63 -22.82 -7.63
N GLN A 39 1.70 -22.23 -8.16
CA GLN A 39 1.69 -21.26 -9.27
C GLN A 39 0.75 -20.07 -9.02
N VAL A 40 0.72 -19.59 -7.79
CA VAL A 40 -0.07 -18.41 -7.40
C VAL A 40 0.85 -17.20 -7.36
N ASP A 41 0.46 -16.10 -8.00
CA ASP A 41 1.26 -14.87 -7.99
C ASP A 41 1.20 -14.22 -6.59
N TYR A 42 2.28 -13.57 -6.17
CA TYR A 42 2.38 -12.99 -4.84
C TYR A 42 3.32 -11.78 -4.73
N MET A 43 3.11 -10.98 -3.68
CA MET A 43 3.98 -9.88 -3.28
C MET A 43 4.09 -9.84 -1.76
N PHE A 44 5.32 -9.82 -1.26
CA PHE A 44 5.60 -9.60 0.15
C PHE A 44 5.73 -8.11 0.46
N MET A 45 5.22 -7.70 1.63
CA MET A 45 5.27 -6.33 2.12
C MET A 45 5.62 -6.34 3.62
N PRO A 46 6.84 -5.88 4.00
CA PRO A 46 7.22 -5.78 5.40
C PRO A 46 6.24 -4.90 6.19
N VAL A 47 5.87 -5.33 7.40
CA VAL A 47 5.03 -4.54 8.31
C VAL A 47 5.86 -4.06 9.50
N THR A 48 6.61 -4.99 10.09
CA THR A 48 7.61 -4.75 11.14
C THR A 48 8.79 -5.71 10.92
N ASP A 49 9.84 -5.61 11.74
CA ASP A 49 10.98 -6.54 11.69
C ASP A 49 10.60 -8.00 11.93
N ARG A 50 9.43 -8.24 12.56
CA ARG A 50 8.95 -9.59 12.88
C ARG A 50 7.76 -10.02 12.03
N LYS A 51 7.00 -9.08 11.46
CA LYS A 51 5.76 -9.36 10.73
C LYS A 51 5.82 -8.89 9.30
N ILE A 52 5.33 -9.73 8.41
CA ILE A 52 5.26 -9.46 6.98
C ILE A 52 3.86 -9.79 6.46
N ASN A 53 3.39 -9.00 5.52
CA ASN A 53 2.20 -9.27 4.73
C ASN A 53 2.59 -10.02 3.46
N VAL A 54 1.76 -10.97 3.04
CA VAL A 54 1.75 -11.48 1.67
C VAL A 54 0.41 -11.17 1.04
N PHE A 55 0.46 -10.51 -0.10
CA PHE A 55 -0.63 -10.44 -1.06
C PHE A 55 -0.44 -11.59 -2.03
N PHE A 56 -1.46 -12.40 -2.26
CA PHE A 56 -1.39 -13.48 -3.23
C PHE A 56 -2.72 -13.69 -3.94
N GLY A 57 -2.67 -14.10 -5.20
CA GLY A 57 -3.86 -14.41 -5.99
C GLY A 57 -3.65 -14.23 -7.48
N ALA A 58 -4.65 -13.65 -8.14
CA ALA A 58 -4.62 -13.36 -9.56
C ALA A 58 -3.52 -12.34 -9.88
N LYS A 59 -2.69 -12.65 -10.89
CA LYS A 59 -1.57 -11.81 -11.32
C LYS A 59 -1.96 -10.34 -11.51
N ALA A 60 -3.08 -10.07 -12.17
CA ALA A 60 -3.55 -8.70 -12.39
C ALA A 60 -3.76 -7.93 -11.07
N CYS A 61 -4.31 -8.57 -10.04
CA CYS A 61 -4.49 -7.94 -8.73
C CYS A 61 -3.15 -7.69 -8.02
N VAL A 62 -2.23 -8.67 -8.09
CA VAL A 62 -0.90 -8.53 -7.49
C VAL A 62 -0.08 -7.43 -8.19
N ASP A 63 -0.18 -7.31 -9.52
CA ASP A 63 0.47 -6.25 -10.30
C ASP A 63 -0.05 -4.84 -9.93
N VAL A 64 -1.32 -4.70 -9.58
CA VAL A 64 -1.86 -3.44 -9.04
C VAL A 64 -1.19 -3.10 -7.71
N ILE A 65 -1.02 -4.07 -6.79
CA ILE A 65 -0.31 -3.83 -5.52
C ILE A 65 1.15 -3.45 -5.75
N ARG A 66 1.83 -4.09 -6.71
CA ARG A 66 3.20 -3.72 -7.11
C ARG A 66 3.27 -2.27 -7.61
N THR A 67 2.27 -1.82 -8.36
CA THR A 67 2.18 -0.47 -8.92
C THR A 67 1.92 0.59 -7.84
N ILE A 68 1.06 0.30 -6.86
CA ILE A 68 0.84 1.17 -5.69
C ILE A 68 2.13 1.33 -4.88
N GLY A 69 2.98 0.29 -4.88
CA GLY A 69 4.30 0.30 -4.27
C GLY A 69 4.30 -0.11 -2.79
N GLN A 70 5.49 -0.15 -2.20
CA GLN A 70 5.68 -0.53 -0.80
C GLN A 70 5.49 0.66 0.14
N LYS A 71 4.23 1.02 0.38
CA LYS A 71 3.85 1.91 1.49
C LYS A 71 2.97 1.18 2.49
N ARG A 72 2.92 1.69 3.72
CA ARG A 72 2.08 1.09 4.76
C ARG A 72 0.62 1.24 4.35
N LEU A 73 -0.21 0.28 4.71
CA LEU A 73 -1.66 0.33 4.42
C LEU A 73 -2.34 1.59 4.96
N CYS A 74 -1.85 2.15 6.08
CA CYS A 74 -2.36 3.41 6.63
C CYS A 74 -2.05 4.65 5.77
N ASP A 75 -1.09 4.56 4.85
CA ASP A 75 -0.68 5.63 3.95
C ASP A 75 -1.38 5.54 2.57
N TYR A 76 -2.32 4.61 2.40
CA TYR A 76 -3.11 4.47 1.16
C TYR A 76 -4.09 5.64 1.04
N THR A 77 -4.27 6.16 -0.18
CA THR A 77 -5.33 7.13 -0.50
C THR A 77 -6.70 6.47 -0.38
N CYS A 78 -7.78 7.26 -0.45
CA CYS A 78 -9.13 6.69 -0.47
C CYS A 78 -9.33 5.77 -1.69
N GLU A 79 -8.77 6.15 -2.84
CA GLU A 79 -8.87 5.41 -4.10
C GLU A 79 -8.12 4.08 -4.01
N GLU A 80 -6.90 4.08 -3.48
CA GLU A 80 -6.10 2.86 -3.32
C GLU A 80 -6.72 1.90 -2.30
N ASP A 81 -7.25 2.43 -1.19
CA ASP A 81 -7.98 1.64 -0.20
C ASP A 81 -9.27 1.05 -0.79
N PHE A 82 -9.95 1.81 -1.65
CA PHE A 82 -11.11 1.33 -2.38
C PHE A 82 -10.75 0.16 -3.29
N ILE A 83 -9.75 0.34 -4.17
CA ILE A 83 -9.27 -0.67 -5.11
C ILE A 83 -8.81 -1.93 -4.35
N LEU A 84 -8.04 -1.75 -3.28
CA LEU A 84 -7.60 -2.85 -2.42
C LEU A 84 -8.79 -3.64 -1.87
N GLY A 85 -9.80 -2.97 -1.32
CA GLY A 85 -10.98 -3.63 -0.76
C GLY A 85 -11.76 -4.45 -1.79
N ILE A 86 -11.91 -3.93 -3.01
CA ILE A 86 -12.54 -4.67 -4.12
C ILE A 86 -11.74 -5.93 -4.47
N MET A 87 -10.41 -5.83 -4.57
CA MET A 87 -9.56 -7.00 -4.90
C MET A 87 -9.56 -8.07 -3.80
N LEU A 88 -9.75 -7.67 -2.53
CA LEU A 88 -9.89 -8.58 -1.39
C LEU A 88 -11.27 -9.23 -1.28
N GLY A 89 -12.23 -8.79 -2.11
CA GLY A 89 -13.60 -9.31 -2.16
C GLY A 89 -14.55 -8.67 -1.15
N TYR A 90 -14.29 -7.44 -0.70
CA TYR A 90 -15.25 -6.71 0.12
C TYR A 90 -16.48 -6.30 -0.67
N ASP A 91 -17.59 -6.11 0.05
CA ASP A 91 -18.83 -5.64 -0.54
C ASP A 91 -18.63 -4.26 -1.19
N ARG A 92 -19.17 -4.12 -2.40
CA ARG A 92 -18.95 -2.95 -3.25
C ARG A 92 -19.64 -1.70 -2.69
N LEU A 93 -20.87 -1.85 -2.17
CA LEU A 93 -21.63 -0.73 -1.62
C LEU A 93 -20.98 -0.23 -0.33
N LYS A 94 -20.58 -1.12 0.57
CA LYS A 94 -19.82 -0.77 1.78
C LYS A 94 -18.49 -0.07 1.47
N GLN A 95 -17.81 -0.47 0.41
CA GLN A 95 -16.59 0.21 -0.04
C GLN A 95 -16.89 1.62 -0.58
N CYS A 96 -18.03 1.83 -1.26
CA CYS A 96 -18.46 3.17 -1.69
C CYS A 96 -18.72 4.08 -0.49
N GLU A 97 -19.46 3.59 0.52
CA GLU A 97 -19.73 4.32 1.76
C GLU A 97 -18.41 4.71 2.46
N ARG A 98 -17.52 3.73 2.67
CA ARG A 98 -16.20 3.94 3.27
C ARG A 98 -15.34 4.94 2.50
N TYR A 99 -15.41 4.92 1.16
CA TYR A 99 -14.68 5.86 0.31
C TYR A 99 -15.13 7.30 0.55
N ILE A 100 -16.43 7.56 0.51
CA ILE A 100 -17.01 8.89 0.74
C ILE A 100 -16.69 9.39 2.15
N GLU A 101 -16.84 8.55 3.17
CA GLU A 101 -16.47 8.90 4.54
C GLU A 101 -14.97 9.23 4.68
N GLY A 102 -14.11 8.45 4.04
CA GLY A 102 -12.67 8.66 4.05
C GLY A 102 -12.27 10.01 3.45
N LEU A 103 -12.92 10.42 2.35
CA LEU A 103 -12.71 11.72 1.73
C LEU A 103 -13.12 12.87 2.66
N ALA A 104 -14.29 12.76 3.30
CA ALA A 104 -14.78 13.76 4.24
C ALA A 104 -13.81 13.94 5.43
N LYS A 105 -13.42 12.84 6.09
CA LYS A 105 -12.46 12.84 7.21
C LYS A 105 -11.12 13.47 6.83
N ARG A 106 -10.61 13.19 5.63
CA ARG A 106 -9.36 13.77 5.12
C ARG A 106 -9.49 15.26 4.79
N ALA A 107 -10.64 15.70 4.26
CA ALA A 107 -10.91 17.11 4.01
C ALA A 107 -10.97 17.91 5.32
N GLU A 108 -11.63 17.38 6.34
CA GLU A 108 -11.65 18.00 7.68
C GLU A 108 -10.26 18.10 8.29
N LYS A 109 -9.47 17.02 8.21
CA LYS A 109 -8.08 17.02 8.70
C LYS A 109 -7.26 18.12 8.02
N ARG A 110 -7.40 18.29 6.69
CA ARG A 110 -6.70 19.36 5.94
C ARG A 110 -7.11 20.76 6.40
N LYS A 111 -8.39 21.00 6.73
CA LYS A 111 -8.85 22.30 7.27
C LYS A 111 -8.26 22.63 8.64
N ARG A 112 -7.91 21.60 9.43
CA ARG A 112 -7.34 21.76 10.79
C ARG A 112 -5.82 21.93 10.80
N LEU A 113 -5.11 21.63 9.70
CA LEU A 113 -3.67 21.87 9.63
C LEU A 113 -3.40 23.37 9.49
N PRO A 114 -2.50 23.97 10.27
CA PRO A 114 -2.13 25.36 10.12
C PRO A 114 -1.57 25.58 8.71
N SER A 115 -2.02 26.64 8.03
CA SER A 115 -1.42 27.09 6.78
C SER A 115 0.08 27.28 6.99
N ALA A 116 0.91 26.65 6.15
CA ALA A 116 2.35 26.86 6.18
C ALA A 116 2.65 28.37 6.17
N PRO A 117 3.59 28.88 7.00
CA PRO A 117 3.90 30.30 7.00
C PRO A 117 4.38 30.71 5.60
N GLN A 118 3.64 31.62 4.98
CA GLN A 118 4.05 32.30 3.74
C GLN A 118 5.18 33.28 4.05
N ASN A 119 6.41 32.79 4.29
CA ASN A 119 7.65 33.55 4.05
C ASN A 119 8.90 32.75 4.45
N ILE A 120 9.57 32.14 3.49
CA ILE A 120 10.99 31.71 3.62
C ILE A 120 11.86 32.13 2.43
N TYR A 121 11.31 32.84 1.43
CA TYR A 121 12.06 33.32 0.27
C TYR A 121 12.50 34.80 0.34
N ASN A 122 12.32 35.47 1.48
CA ASN A 122 12.84 36.82 1.71
C ASN A 122 14.16 36.82 2.50
N ARG A 123 15.12 35.95 2.14
CA ARG A 123 16.52 36.20 2.51
C ARG A 123 17.14 37.07 1.42
N PRO A 124 17.77 38.22 1.74
CA PRO A 124 18.57 38.94 0.77
C PRO A 124 19.65 37.99 0.25
N VAL A 125 19.71 37.85 -1.07
CA VAL A 125 20.75 37.07 -1.74
C VAL A 125 22.00 37.94 -1.72
N ASP A 126 23.01 37.56 -0.92
CA ASP A 126 24.30 38.24 -0.96
C ASP A 126 24.91 38.08 -2.37
N PRO A 127 25.31 39.17 -3.05
CA PRO A 127 25.90 39.07 -4.37
C PRO A 127 27.31 38.48 -4.26
N VAL A 128 27.43 37.17 -4.52
CA VAL A 128 28.72 36.51 -4.68
C VAL A 128 29.37 37.03 -5.96
N ILE A 129 30.41 37.83 -5.79
CA ILE A 129 31.31 38.33 -6.84
C ILE A 129 31.99 37.14 -7.52
N TYR A 130 31.65 36.87 -8.78
CA TYR A 130 32.47 36.01 -9.65
C TYR A 130 33.78 36.72 -9.95
N LYS A 131 34.85 36.37 -9.23
CA LYS A 131 36.22 36.65 -9.70
C LYS A 131 36.55 35.66 -10.81
N LEU A 132 36.51 36.15 -12.04
CA LEU A 132 37.17 35.55 -13.20
C LEU A 132 38.67 35.41 -12.90
N SER A 133 39.20 34.18 -12.94
CA SER A 133 40.64 33.96 -13.09
C SER A 133 41.01 34.20 -14.56
N PRO A 134 42.00 35.05 -14.88
CA PRO A 134 42.60 35.06 -16.21
C PRO A 134 43.55 33.86 -16.39
N ALA A 135 43.73 33.52 -17.67
CA ALA A 135 44.54 32.45 -18.23
C ALA A 135 46.02 32.47 -17.82
#